data_AF-A0A8T7FWV5-F1
#
_entry.id   AF-A0A8T7FWV5-F1
#
_cell.length_a   1.000
_cell.length_b   1.000
_cell.length_c   1.000
_cell.angle_alpha   90.00
_cell.angle_beta   90.00
_cell.angle_gamma   90.00
#
_symmetry.space_group_name_H-M   'P 1'
#
loop_
_entity.id
_entity.type
_entity.pdbx_description
1 polymer ?
#
loop_
_entity_poly.entity_id
_entity_poly.type
_entity_poly.pdbx_seq_one_letter_code
_entity_poly.pdbx_strand_id
1 'polypeptide(L)'
;MQLIPLSLRKRGLGVRAGDRVVINANLGCGECDACQSGRDNLCQTWHLLGETVRGMYCEYISLPVRQLCKIPDGFDYHQSPRRLWSTRPPGIQ
;
A
#
# COMPACT_ATOMS: atom_id res chain seq x y z
N MET A 1 15.85 0.71 17.23
CA MET A 1 14.74 1.41 17.89
C MET A 1 14.79 2.86 17.49
N GLN A 2 14.12 3.21 16.39
CA GLN A 2 13.98 4.60 15.95
C GLN A 2 12.56 4.72 15.43
N LEU A 3 11.69 5.28 16.27
CA LEU A 3 10.39 5.79 15.87
C LEU A 3 10.69 6.83 14.80
N ILE A 4 10.45 6.50 13.53
CA ILE A 4 10.48 7.50 12.47
C ILE A 4 9.09 8.12 12.50
N PRO A 5 8.90 9.37 12.99
CA PRO A 5 7.67 10.10 12.72
C PRO A 5 7.57 10.15 11.19
N LEU A 6 6.50 9.58 10.62
CA LEU A 6 6.33 9.35 9.17
C LEU A 6 6.90 10.53 8.34
N SER A 7 8.15 10.43 7.91
CA SER A 7 8.77 11.43 7.06
C SER A 7 8.39 11.06 5.64
N LEU A 8 7.15 11.40 5.27
CA LEU A 8 6.63 11.26 3.92
C LEU A 8 7.48 12.13 2.99
N ARG A 9 8.57 11.59 2.44
CA ARG A 9 9.30 12.23 1.36
C ARG A 9 8.43 12.11 0.10
N LYS A 10 7.92 13.27 -0.33
CA LYS A 10 7.06 13.46 -1.51
C LYS A 10 7.50 12.63 -2.73
N ARG A 11 6.61 11.76 -3.20
CA ARG A 11 5.97 11.78 -4.54
C ARG A 11 4.93 10.65 -4.59
N GLY A 12 3.64 10.97 -4.83
CA GLY A 12 2.66 9.91 -5.09
C GLY A 12 1.19 10.19 -4.76
N LEU A 13 0.78 10.08 -3.51
CA LEU A 13 -0.62 9.68 -3.21
C LEU A 13 -1.40 10.58 -2.23
N GLY A 14 -0.91 11.79 -1.93
CA GLY A 14 -1.67 12.77 -1.13
C GLY A 14 -1.95 12.36 0.32
N VAL A 15 -1.30 11.30 0.82
CA VAL A 15 -1.46 10.76 2.18
C VAL A 15 -0.75 11.63 3.21
N ARG A 16 -1.38 11.80 4.38
CA ARG A 16 -0.91 12.59 5.53
C ARG A 16 -1.12 11.79 6.81
N ALA A 17 -0.36 12.13 7.84
CA ALA A 17 -0.59 11.56 9.17
C ALA A 17 -2.03 11.84 9.62
N GLY A 18 -2.70 10.81 10.16
CA GLY A 18 -4.10 10.85 10.55
C GLY A 18 -5.08 10.32 9.49
N ASP A 19 -4.66 10.16 8.24
CA ASP A 19 -5.52 9.55 7.22
C ASP A 19 -5.76 8.07 7.52
N ARG A 20 -7.00 7.63 7.34
CA ARG A 20 -7.31 6.20 7.31
C ARG A 20 -6.85 5.63 5.98
N VAL A 21 -6.03 4.58 6.03
CA VAL A 21 -5.49 3.91 4.84
C VAL A 21 -5.68 2.40 4.90
N VAL A 22 -5.78 1.76 3.74
CA VAL A 22 -5.54 0.32 3.60
C VAL A 22 -4.19 0.06 2.96
N ILE A 23 -3.66 -1.12 3.25
CA ILE A 23 -2.37 -1.58 2.76
C ILE A 23 -2.60 -2.58 1.62
N ASN A 24 -1.89 -2.36 0.51
CA ASN A 24 -1.66 -3.40 -0.48
C ASN A 24 -0.52 -4.33 0.03
N ALA A 25 -0.80 -5.63 0.11
CA ALA A 25 0.19 -6.61 0.56
C ALA A 25 1.23 -6.94 -0.53
N ASN A 26 0.90 -6.66 -1.79
CA ASN A 26 1.69 -6.96 -2.98
C ASN A 26 2.84 -5.95 -3.13
N LEU A 27 4.08 -6.41 -2.93
CA LEU A 27 5.29 -5.59 -3.00
C LEU A 27 6.05 -5.86 -4.30
N GLY A 28 5.79 -5.07 -5.33
CA GLY A 28 6.66 -4.97 -6.51
C GLY A 28 7.84 -4.00 -6.30
N CYS A 29 8.87 -4.09 -7.15
CA CYS A 29 10.03 -3.19 -7.11
C CYS A 29 9.66 -1.72 -7.38
N GLY A 30 8.62 -1.47 -8.18
CA GLY A 30 8.13 -0.13 -8.53
C GLY A 30 8.82 0.51 -9.74
N GLU A 31 9.81 -0.16 -10.33
CA GLU A 31 10.63 0.41 -11.40
C GLU A 31 10.60 -0.43 -12.69
N CYS A 32 10.25 -1.71 -12.64
CA CYS A 32 10.15 -2.55 -13.83
C CYS A 32 8.86 -2.29 -14.63
N ASP A 33 8.84 -2.72 -15.90
CA ASP A 33 7.68 -2.54 -16.80
C ASP A 33 6.38 -3.12 -16.23
N ALA A 34 6.48 -4.27 -15.55
CA ALA A 34 5.33 -4.87 -14.86
C ALA A 34 4.80 -3.94 -13.76
N CYS A 35 5.67 -3.37 -12.93
CA CYS A 35 5.26 -2.43 -11.89
C CYS A 35 4.73 -1.11 -12.48
N GLN A 36 5.38 -0.56 -13.50
CA GLN A 36 4.94 0.70 -14.14
C GLN A 36 3.60 0.54 -14.88
N SER A 37 3.32 -0.64 -15.43
CA SER A 37 2.03 -1.00 -16.02
C SER A 37 0.96 -1.38 -15.00
N GLY A 38 1.28 -1.31 -13.70
CA GLY A 38 0.38 -1.67 -12.62
C GLY A 38 0.07 -3.15 -12.52
N ARG A 39 0.95 -4.02 -13.02
CA ARG A 39 0.92 -5.48 -12.85
C ARG A 39 2.07 -5.90 -11.95
N ASP A 40 2.15 -5.31 -10.77
CA ASP A 40 3.19 -5.54 -9.78
C ASP A 40 3.24 -6.99 -9.27
N ASN A 41 2.14 -7.73 -9.37
CA ASN A 41 2.09 -9.18 -9.18
C ASN A 41 2.98 -9.99 -10.17
N LEU A 42 3.34 -9.40 -11.32
CA LEU A 42 4.25 -10.01 -12.31
C LEU A 42 5.70 -9.52 -12.14
N CYS A 43 6.01 -8.82 -11.06
CA CYS A 43 7.37 -8.36 -10.79
C CYS A 43 8.30 -9.56 -10.54
N GLN A 44 9.51 -9.53 -11.10
CA GLN A 44 10.52 -10.59 -10.88
C GLN A 44 11.06 -10.60 -9.44
N THR A 45 11.03 -9.45 -8.75
CA THR A 45 11.44 -9.29 -7.35
C THR A 45 10.23 -9.04 -6.46
N TRP A 46 9.12 -9.71 -6.79
CA TRP A 46 7.87 -9.63 -6.05
C TRP A 46 7.99 -10.22 -4.64
N HIS A 47 7.37 -9.55 -3.68
CA HIS A 47 7.20 -10.05 -2.33
C HIS A 47 5.76 -9.87 -1.84
N LEU A 48 5.37 -10.68 -0.85
CA LEU A 48 4.08 -10.58 -0.19
C LEU A 48 4.30 -10.31 1.30
N LEU A 49 3.71 -9.22 1.78
CA LEU A 49 3.75 -8.86 3.20
C LEU A 49 3.10 -9.96 4.05
N GLY A 50 3.87 -10.53 4.98
CA GLY A 50 3.40 -11.60 5.87
C GLY A 50 3.68 -13.01 5.40
N GLU A 51 4.18 -13.18 4.18
CA GLU A 51 4.60 -14.48 3.66
C GLU A 51 6.10 -14.49 3.35
N THR A 52 6.53 -13.71 2.35
CA THR A 52 7.95 -13.68 1.93
C THR A 52 8.76 -12.60 2.62
N VAL A 53 8.10 -11.66 3.31
CA VAL A 53 8.71 -10.65 4.17
C VAL A 53 7.91 -10.49 5.46
N ARG A 54 8.46 -9.73 6.43
CA ARG A 54 7.80 -9.49 7.73
C ARG A 54 6.34 -9.04 7.56
N GLY A 55 5.48 -9.67 8.36
CA GLY A 55 4.04 -9.49 8.29
C GLY A 55 3.50 -8.32 9.09
N MET A 56 2.17 -8.28 9.13
CA MET A 56 1.39 -7.17 9.66
C MET A 56 0.76 -7.49 11.03
N TYR A 57 1.08 -8.65 11.64
CA TYR A 57 0.57 -9.01 12.96
C TYR A 57 1.33 -8.26 14.06
N CYS A 58 1.15 -6.95 14.08
CA CYS A 58 1.85 -5.98 14.90
C CYS A 58 1.04 -4.68 14.98
N GLU A 59 1.29 -3.87 16.00
CA GLU A 59 0.62 -2.57 16.15
C GLU A 59 1.09 -1.53 15.12
N TYR A 60 2.32 -1.68 14.61
CA TYR A 60 2.93 -0.73 13.68
C TYR A 60 3.78 -1.44 12.63
N ILE A 61 3.73 -0.94 11.38
CA ILE A 61 4.55 -1.43 10.27
C ILE A 61 5.10 -0.26 9.45
N SER A 62 6.30 -0.44 8.89
CA SER A 62 6.94 0.54 8.00
C SER A 62 6.92 0.03 6.57
N LEU A 63 6.29 0.78 5.66
CA LEU A 63 6.11 0.40 4.26
C LEU A 63 6.31 1.59 3.31
N PRO A 64 6.63 1.34 2.03
CA PRO A 64 6.62 2.39 1.01
C PRO A 64 5.22 3.03 0.87
N VAL A 65 5.16 4.35 0.70
CA VAL A 65 3.89 5.10 0.59
C VAL A 65 3.01 4.60 -0.55
N ARG A 66 3.60 4.06 -1.62
CA ARG A 66 2.86 3.44 -2.75
C ARG A 66 1.98 2.27 -2.35
N GLN A 67 2.24 1.64 -1.21
CA GLN A 67 1.44 0.54 -0.69
C GLN A 67 0.18 1.01 0.04
N LEU A 68 0.01 2.32 0.24
CA LEU A 68 -1.11 2.88 0.96
C LEU A 68 -2.18 3.41 0.01
N CYS A 69 -3.41 2.97 0.20
CA CYS A 69 -4.59 3.55 -0.45
C CYS A 69 -5.44 4.27 0.59
N LYS A 70 -5.78 5.53 0.34
CA LYS A 70 -6.68 6.28 1.23
C LYS A 70 -8.07 5.69 1.22
N ILE A 71 -8.67 5.64 2.39
CA ILE A 71 -10.08 5.30 2.50
C ILE A 71 -10.89 6.59 2.46
N PRO A 72 -11.93 6.68 1.59
CA PRO A 72 -12.83 7.82 1.58
C PRO A 72 -13.54 8.03 2.93
N ASP A 73 -13.88 9.28 3.21
CA ASP A 73 -14.68 9.61 4.39
C ASP A 73 -16.06 8.94 4.32
N GLY A 74 -16.55 8.45 5.48
CA GLY A 74 -17.80 7.71 5.56
C GLY A 74 -17.77 6.27 5.02
N PHE A 75 -16.63 5.76 4.56
CA PHE A 75 -16.53 4.36 4.13
C PHE A 75 -16.59 3.40 5.32
N ASP A 76 -17.51 2.43 5.25
CA ASP A 76 -17.66 1.35 6.23
C ASP A 76 -16.95 0.07 5.74
N TYR A 77 -15.89 -0.30 6.43
CA TYR A 77 -15.07 -1.49 6.15
C TYR A 77 -15.85 -2.79 6.34
N HIS A 78 -16.84 -2.80 7.24
CA HIS A 78 -17.61 -4.00 7.55
C HIS A 78 -18.65 -4.31 6.47
N GLN A 79 -19.08 -3.31 5.70
CA GLN A 79 -20.14 -3.47 4.70
C GLN A 79 -19.64 -3.66 3.27
N SER A 80 -18.46 -3.14 2.88
CA SER A 80 -18.07 -3.13 1.46
C SER A 80 -16.56 -3.23 1.17
N PRO A 81 -15.86 -4.29 1.61
CA PRO A 81 -14.41 -4.41 1.40
C PRO A 81 -13.99 -4.45 -0.08
N ARG A 82 -14.78 -5.07 -0.97
CA ARG A 82 -14.47 -5.14 -2.42
C ARG A 82 -14.43 -3.77 -3.10
N ARG A 83 -15.26 -2.84 -2.65
CA ARG A 83 -15.43 -1.53 -3.31
C ARG A 83 -14.17 -0.68 -3.21
N LEU A 84 -13.35 -0.95 -2.20
CA LEU A 84 -12.10 -0.24 -1.94
C LEU A 84 -10.99 -0.63 -2.94
N TRP A 85 -10.95 -1.89 -3.39
CA TRP A 85 -9.96 -2.33 -4.39
C TRP A 85 -10.29 -1.80 -5.79
N SER A 86 -11.58 -1.60 -6.09
CA SER A 86 -12.03 -1.02 -7.35
C SER A 86 -11.77 0.48 -7.50
N THR A 87 -11.52 1.20 -6.40
CA THR A 87 -11.22 2.66 -6.42
C THR A 87 -9.71 2.96 -6.41
N ARG A 88 -8.88 1.94 -6.62
CA ARG A 88 -7.42 2.03 -6.60
C ARG A 88 -6.92 2.86 -7.80
N PRO A 89 -5.95 3.78 -7.60
CA PRO A 89 -5.40 4.55 -8.72
C PRO A 89 -4.77 3.61 -9.76
N PRO A 90 -4.93 3.89 -11.07
CA PRO A 90 -4.34 3.07 -12.12
C PRO A 90 -2.81 3.01 -11.95
N GLY A 91 -2.24 1.80 -12.01
CA GLY A 91 -0.79 1.59 -11.89
C GLY A 91 -0.34 0.76 -10.69
N ILE A 92 -1.25 0.16 -9.93
CA ILE A 92 -0.94 -0.81 -8.87
C ILE A 92 -2.03 -1.92 -9.02
N GLN A 93 -1.74 -3.24 -9.03
CA GLN A 93 -2.75 -4.34 -9.04
C GLN A 93 -2.83 -5.22 -7.79
#